data_AF-A0A533RP71-F1
#
_entry.id   AF-A0A533RP71-F1
#
_cell.length_a   1.000
_cell.length_b   1.000
_cell.length_c   1.000
_cell.angle_alpha   90.00
_cell.angle_beta   90.00
_cell.angle_gamma   90.00
#
_symmetry.space_group_name_H-M   'P 1'
#
loop_
_entity.id
_entity.type
_entity.pdbx_description
1 polymer ?
#
loop_
_entity_poly.entity_id
_entity_poly.type
_entity_poly.pdbx_seq_one_letter_code
_entity_poly.pdbx_strand_id
1 'polypeptide(L)'
;HITDVRFQTLGCGAAIATSSIVTEMAKGMSLEDAAAISKQQVADELGGLPPAKMHCSVLATDGLKVAVDDFLKKHGREPISGEIKSADPNFDPHADEDEPHDHDEACEL
;
A
#
# COMPACT_ATOMS: atom_id res chain seq x y z
N HIS A 1 9.08 -16.28 -5.44
CA HIS A 1 9.77 -14.97 -5.46
C HIS A 1 9.32 -14.19 -6.68
N ILE A 2 9.18 -12.88 -6.54
CA ILE A 2 8.75 -11.98 -7.60
C ILE A 2 9.95 -11.60 -8.46
N THR A 3 9.96 -12.00 -9.73
CA THR A 3 11.10 -11.80 -10.64
C THR A 3 11.12 -10.41 -11.29
N ASP A 4 9.95 -9.90 -11.68
CA ASP A 4 9.77 -8.56 -12.25
C ASP A 4 8.45 -7.97 -11.76
N VAL A 5 8.42 -6.65 -11.56
CA VAL A 5 7.24 -5.89 -11.15
C VAL A 5 7.17 -4.62 -11.96
N ARG A 6 5.97 -4.29 -12.43
CA ARG A 6 5.70 -3.05 -13.16
C ARG A 6 4.39 -2.47 -12.67
N PHE A 7 4.29 -1.16 -12.72
CA PHE A 7 3.07 -0.45 -12.36
C PHE A 7 2.65 0.50 -13.47
N GLN A 8 1.35 0.79 -13.51
CA GLN A 8 0.78 1.90 -14.24
C GLN A 8 -0.22 2.57 -13.30
N THR A 9 -0.03 3.86 -13.02
CA THR A 9 -0.87 4.61 -12.09
C THR A 9 -1.27 5.94 -12.70
N LEU A 10 -2.47 6.40 -12.37
CA LEU A 10 -2.97 7.73 -12.71
C LEU A 10 -3.26 8.44 -11.38
N GLY A 11 -2.52 9.49 -11.08
CA GLY A 11 -2.68 10.20 -9.82
C GLY A 11 -1.71 11.35 -9.66
N CYS A 12 -1.70 11.94 -8.46
CA CYS A 12 -0.74 12.97 -8.09
C CYS A 12 0.69 12.38 -7.96
N GLY A 13 1.69 13.25 -7.87
CA GLY A 13 3.10 12.82 -7.75
C GLY A 13 3.34 11.86 -6.58
N ALA A 14 2.59 11.98 -5.48
CA ALA A 14 2.66 11.05 -4.35
C ALA A 14 2.23 9.62 -4.75
N ALA A 15 1.19 9.46 -5.56
CA ALA A 15 0.73 8.14 -6.03
C ALA A 15 1.76 7.50 -6.98
N ILE A 16 2.45 8.29 -7.79
CA ILE A 16 3.54 7.82 -8.66
C ILE A 16 4.72 7.37 -7.80
N ALA A 17 5.11 8.18 -6.81
CA ALA A 17 6.23 7.88 -5.91
C ALA A 17 5.98 6.62 -5.07
N THR A 18 4.80 6.49 -4.46
CA THR A 18 4.44 5.30 -3.66
C THR A 18 4.39 4.05 -4.52
N SER A 19 3.81 4.13 -5.74
CA SER A 19 3.79 2.99 -6.67
C SER A 19 5.20 2.56 -7.06
N SER A 20 6.09 3.52 -7.36
CA SER A 20 7.49 3.23 -7.70
C SER A 20 8.21 2.51 -6.57
N ILE A 21 8.11 3.01 -5.33
CA ILE A 21 8.75 2.41 -4.17
C ILE A 21 8.22 1.00 -3.89
N VAL A 22 6.90 0.82 -3.93
CA VAL A 22 6.28 -0.51 -3.74
C VAL A 22 6.82 -1.53 -4.74
N THR A 23 7.00 -1.14 -6.00
CA THR A 23 7.57 -2.05 -7.01
C THR A 23 9.03 -2.40 -6.77
N GLU A 24 9.83 -1.44 -6.29
CA GLU A 24 11.24 -1.70 -5.94
C GLU A 24 11.35 -2.59 -4.70
N MET A 25 10.54 -2.33 -3.67
CA MET A 25 10.49 -3.15 -2.45
C MET A 25 10.07 -4.59 -2.77
N ALA A 26 9.00 -4.78 -3.55
CA ALA A 26 8.46 -6.11 -3.83
C ALA A 26 9.37 -6.99 -4.71
N LYS A 27 10.29 -6.38 -5.46
CA LYS A 27 11.16 -7.12 -6.40
C LYS A 27 12.10 -8.06 -5.64
N GLY A 28 12.07 -9.34 -6.01
CA GLY A 28 12.88 -10.38 -5.36
C GLY A 28 12.27 -10.96 -4.08
N MET A 29 11.22 -10.35 -3.51
CA MET A 29 10.54 -10.86 -2.30
C MET A 29 9.71 -12.13 -2.59
N SER A 30 9.35 -12.87 -1.53
CA SER A 30 8.32 -13.91 -1.61
C SER A 30 6.93 -13.28 -1.84
N LEU A 31 5.93 -14.10 -2.20
CA LEU A 31 4.58 -13.58 -2.36
C LEU A 31 3.99 -13.17 -1.00
N GLU A 32 4.31 -13.92 0.06
CA GLU A 32 3.86 -13.61 1.42
C GLU A 32 4.45 -12.28 1.92
N ASP A 33 5.77 -12.07 1.74
CA ASP A 33 6.43 -10.84 2.17
C ASP A 33 5.93 -9.62 1.38
N ALA A 34 5.74 -9.78 0.07
CA ALA A 34 5.23 -8.72 -0.77
C ALA A 34 3.80 -8.31 -0.38
N ALA A 35 2.93 -9.27 -0.05
CA ALA A 35 1.58 -8.99 0.44
C ALA A 35 1.56 -8.35 1.84
N ALA A 36 2.63 -8.54 2.63
CA ALA A 36 2.79 -7.97 3.97
C ALA A 36 3.34 -6.54 3.97
N ILE A 37 3.74 -5.98 2.82
CA ILE A 37 4.21 -4.59 2.73
C ILE A 37 3.11 -3.64 3.22
N SER A 38 3.43 -2.88 4.27
CA SER A 38 2.51 -1.94 4.89
C SER A 38 2.65 -0.53 4.32
N LYS A 39 1.55 0.25 4.42
CA LYS A 39 1.52 1.67 4.03
C LYS A 39 2.59 2.50 4.75
N GLN A 40 2.87 2.17 6.01
CA GLN A 40 3.88 2.85 6.83
C GLN A 40 5.28 2.61 6.27
N GLN A 41 5.64 1.35 5.95
CA GLN A 41 6.95 1.05 5.37
C GLN A 41 7.17 1.78 4.05
N VAL A 42 6.13 1.91 3.21
CA VAL A 42 6.21 2.66 1.96
C VAL A 42 6.42 4.15 2.22
N ALA A 43 5.73 4.71 3.22
CA ALA A 43 5.90 6.11 3.60
C ALA A 43 7.31 6.36 4.18
N ASP A 44 7.80 5.47 5.03
CA ASP A 44 9.12 5.57 5.64
C ASP A 44 10.23 5.51 4.59
N GLU A 45 10.10 4.63 3.59
CA GLU A 45 11.06 4.50 2.48
C GLU A 45 11.09 5.75 1.58
N LEU A 46 9.98 6.51 1.53
CA LEU A 46 9.90 7.81 0.86
C LEU A 46 10.50 8.96 1.68
N GLY A 47 10.99 8.70 2.90
CA GLY A 47 11.45 9.72 3.84
C GLY A 47 10.32 10.38 4.63
N GLY A 48 9.15 9.73 4.68
CA GLY A 48 7.93 10.19 5.31
C GLY A 48 6.93 10.78 4.31
N LEU A 49 5.64 10.69 4.66
CA LEU A 49 4.55 11.35 3.95
C LEU A 49 3.74 12.18 4.94
N PRO A 50 3.28 13.38 4.58
CA PRO A 50 2.38 14.15 5.43
C PRO A 50 1.06 13.36 5.64
N PRO A 51 0.40 13.50 6.82
CA PRO A 51 -0.81 12.72 7.15
C PRO A 51 -1.88 12.74 6.05
N ALA A 52 -2.17 13.93 5.51
CA ALA A 52 -3.13 14.14 4.42
C ALA A 52 -2.80 13.42 3.09
N LYS A 53 -1.61 12.81 2.95
CA LYS A 53 -1.17 12.04 1.77
C LYS A 53 -0.89 10.58 2.08
N MET A 54 -1.10 10.13 3.32
CA MET A 54 -0.96 8.72 3.69
C MET A 54 -1.94 7.84 2.91
N HIS A 55 -3.14 8.32 2.57
CA HIS A 55 -4.08 7.55 1.75
C HIS A 55 -3.53 7.21 0.34
N CYS A 56 -2.61 8.01 -0.22
CA CYS A 56 -1.96 7.72 -1.50
C CYS A 56 -1.01 6.51 -1.43
N SER A 57 -0.54 6.15 -0.24
CA SER A 57 0.27 4.94 -0.03
C SER A 57 -0.59 3.68 0.04
N VAL A 58 -1.86 3.79 0.46
CA VAL A 58 -2.82 2.69 0.54
C VAL A 58 -3.11 2.10 -0.85
N LEU A 59 -3.26 2.96 -1.86
CA LEU A 59 -3.59 2.51 -3.22
C LEU A 59 -2.50 1.62 -3.84
N ALA A 60 -1.23 1.93 -3.59
CA ALA A 60 -0.11 1.16 -4.12
C ALA A 60 0.04 -0.20 -3.41
N THR A 61 -0.07 -0.23 -2.07
CA THR A 61 0.00 -1.48 -1.31
C THR A 61 -1.18 -2.40 -1.58
N ASP A 62 -2.39 -1.85 -1.72
CA ASP A 62 -3.59 -2.63 -2.04
C ASP A 62 -3.52 -3.18 -3.48
N GLY A 63 -3.03 -2.38 -4.43
CA GLY A 63 -2.80 -2.84 -5.79
C GLY A 63 -1.83 -4.02 -5.86
N LEU A 64 -0.74 -3.99 -5.08
CA LEU A 64 0.21 -5.11 -5.00
C LEU A 64 -0.45 -6.38 -4.44
N LYS A 65 -1.20 -6.26 -3.34
CA LYS A 65 -1.94 -7.36 -2.72
C LYS A 65 -2.92 -8.01 -3.69
N VAL A 66 -3.71 -7.21 -4.40
CA VAL A 66 -4.66 -7.71 -5.41
C VAL A 66 -3.91 -8.44 -6.53
N ALA A 67 -2.77 -7.93 -6.98
CA ALA A 67 -1.96 -8.59 -8.01
C ALA A 67 -1.39 -9.94 -7.53
N VAL A 68 -0.94 -10.03 -6.27
CA VAL A 68 -0.46 -11.28 -5.65
C VAL A 68 -1.61 -12.29 -5.54
N ASP A 69 -2.77 -11.88 -5.05
CA ASP A 69 -3.93 -12.76 -4.92
C ASP A 69 -4.44 -13.25 -6.28
N ASP A 70 -4.48 -12.38 -7.30
CA ASP A 70 -4.84 -12.77 -8.65
C ASP A 70 -3.87 -13.82 -9.21
N PHE A 71 -2.56 -13.65 -8.98
CA PHE A 71 -1.57 -14.64 -9.33
C PHE A 71 -1.82 -15.98 -8.63
N LEU A 72 -2.08 -15.97 -7.31
CA LEU A 72 -2.36 -17.18 -6.54
C LEU A 72 -3.60 -17.91 -7.05
N LYS A 73 -4.70 -17.18 -7.28
CA LYS A 73 -5.95 -17.73 -7.84
C LYS A 73 -5.72 -18.40 -9.19
N LYS A 74 -4.95 -17.75 -10.08
CA LYS A 74 -4.59 -18.31 -11.40
C LYS A 74 -3.78 -19.60 -11.32
N HIS A 75 -3.10 -19.85 -10.20
CA HIS A 75 -2.31 -21.05 -9.95
C HIS A 75 -3.00 -22.03 -8.98
N GLY A 76 -4.29 -21.86 -8.71
CA GLY A 76 -5.07 -22.75 -7.85
C GLY A 76 -4.70 -22.68 -6.37
N ARG A 77 -4.09 -21.57 -5.93
CA ARG A 77 -3.76 -21.30 -4.53
C ARG A 77 -4.76 -20.33 -3.92
N GLU A 78 -4.91 -20.41 -2.60
CA GLU A 78 -5.80 -19.55 -1.84
C GLU A 78 -5.20 -18.15 -1.68
N PRO A 79 -6.01 -17.07 -1.73
CA PRO A 79 -5.55 -15.70 -1.52
C PRO A 79 -4.93 -15.52 -0.13
N ILE A 80 -3.94 -14.64 -0.02
CA ILE A 80 -3.22 -14.40 1.25
C ILE A 80 -3.42 -12.98 1.79
N SER A 81 -3.92 -12.07 0.97
CA SER A 81 -3.97 -10.64 1.31
C SER A 81 -5.11 -10.23 2.25
N GLY A 82 -6.04 -11.15 2.55
CA GLY A 82 -7.24 -10.87 3.33
C GLY A 82 -8.25 -9.99 2.58
N GLU A 83 -9.09 -9.28 3.34
CA GLU A 83 -10.13 -8.41 2.79
C GLU A 83 -9.54 -7.05 2.35
N ILE A 84 -9.65 -6.73 1.06
CA ILE A 84 -9.19 -5.46 0.48
C ILE A 84 -10.33 -4.44 0.60
N LYS A 85 -10.27 -3.58 1.62
CA LYS A 85 -11.33 -2.57 1.87
C LYS A 85 -11.55 -1.62 0.69
N SER A 86 -10.51 -1.30 -0.06
CA SER A 86 -10.59 -0.44 -1.26
C SER A 86 -11.37 -1.06 -2.42
N ALA A 87 -11.76 -2.33 -2.33
CA ALA A 87 -12.66 -2.97 -3.29
C ALA A 87 -14.14 -2.77 -2.96
N ASP A 88 -14.49 -2.29 -1.76
CA ASP A 88 -15.88 -1.99 -1.40
C ASP A 88 -16.34 -0.72 -2.15
N PRO A 89 -17.46 -0.75 -2.90
CA PRO A 89 -18.01 0.43 -3.55
C PRO A 89 -18.43 1.56 -2.57
N ASN A 90 -18.58 1.25 -1.28
CA ASN A 90 -18.82 2.23 -0.21
C ASN A 90 -17.54 2.61 0.54
N PHE A 91 -16.37 2.17 0.09
CA PHE A 91 -15.11 2.54 0.71
C PHE A 91 -14.87 4.05 0.54
N ASP A 92 -14.95 4.76 1.66
CA ASP A 92 -14.51 6.14 1.75
C ASP A 92 -13.03 6.15 2.20
N PRO A 93 -12.09 6.48 1.29
CA PRO A 93 -10.66 6.55 1.63
C PRO A 93 -10.34 7.66 2.63
N HIS A 94 -11.29 8.55 2.93
CA HIS A 94 -11.18 9.64 3.89
C HIS A 94 -11.93 9.40 5.20
N ALA A 95 -12.67 8.29 5.36
CA ALA A 95 -13.46 8.04 6.57
C ALA A 95 -12.59 7.90 7.84
N ASP A 96 -11.35 7.45 7.70
CA ASP A 96 -10.39 7.36 8.81
C ASP A 96 -9.70 8.71 9.12
N GLU A 97 -9.94 9.78 8.35
CA GLU A 97 -9.38 11.12 8.61
C GLU A 97 -10.19 11.91 9.65
N ASP A 98 -11.36 11.41 10.08
CA ASP A 98 -12.20 11.98 11.15
C ASP A 98 -11.99 11.30 12.52
N GLU A 99 -11.12 10.28 12.64
CA GLU A 99 -10.62 9.90 13.96
C GLU A 99 -9.62 10.95 14.44
N PRO A 100 -9.81 11.55 15.63
CA PRO A 100 -8.78 12.37 16.24
C PRO A 100 -7.59 11.46 16.53
N HIS A 101 -6.63 11.41 15.61
CA HIS A 101 -5.28 11.07 15.96
C HIS A 101 -4.82 12.18 16.89
N ASP A 102 -4.89 11.92 18.20
CA ASP A 102 -4.18 12.66 19.23
C ASP A 102 -2.71 12.78 18.78
N HIS A 103 -2.40 13.88 18.10
CA HIS A 103 -1.07 14.44 18.01
C HIS A 103 -0.80 15.16 19.33
N ASP A 104 -0.89 14.44 20.44
CA ASP A 104 -0.34 14.88 21.70
C ASP A 104 1.00 14.15 21.91
N GLU A 105 2.01 14.98 22.18
CA GLU A 105 3.29 14.64 22.80
C GLU A 105 4.40 14.02 21.93
N ALA A 106 5.10 14.89 21.17
CA ALA A 106 6.57 14.94 21.14
C ALA A 106 7.08 16.22 20.45
N CYS A 107 6.71 17.37 20.99
CA CYS A 107 7.41 18.63 20.73
C CYS A 107 7.71 19.31 22.07
N GLU A 108 8.56 18.65 22.87
CA GLU A 108 9.29 19.33 23.93
C GLU A 108 10.73 19.56 23.45
N LEU A 109 11.00 20.79 23.01
CA LEU A 109 12.31 21.45 23.06
C LEU A 109 12.09 22.96 23.30
#